data_AF-A0A3A3H425-F1
#
_entry.id   AF-A0A3A3H425-F1
#
_cell.length_a   1.000
_cell.length_b   1.000
_cell.length_c   1.000
_cell.angle_alpha   90.00
_cell.angle_beta   90.00
_cell.angle_gamma   90.00
#
_symmetry.space_group_name_H-M   'P 1'
#
loop_
_entity.id
_entity.type
_entity.pdbx_description
1 polymer ?
#
loop_
_entity_poly.entity_id
_entity_poly.type
_entity_poly.pdbx_seq_one_letter_code
_entity_poly.pdbx_strand_id
1 'polypeptide(L)' 'MIGRRLVREWSPQTNNKRTWHETLDQSGNIRQVRPDTKFTGGNKVHYRFDNNRNYIGQW' A
#
# COMPACT_ATOMS: atom_id res chain seq x y z
N MET A 1 -3.20 7.11 13.69
CA MET A 1 -2.76 5.93 12.91
C MET A 1 -2.44 4.81 13.88
N ILE A 2 -2.78 3.55 13.54
CA ILE A 2 -2.50 2.39 14.42
C ILE A 2 -1.18 1.69 14.09
N GLY A 3 -0.63 1.95 12.90
CA GLY A 3 0.68 1.46 12.52
C GLY A 3 0.75 0.96 11.08
N ARG A 4 1.90 0.37 10.76
CA ARG A 4 2.24 -0.15 9.43
C ARG A 4 2.31 -1.67 9.45
N ARG A 5 1.77 -2.33 8.42
CA ARG A 5 1.94 -3.77 8.19
C ARG A 5 2.53 -4.08 6.81
N LEU A 6 3.15 -5.24 6.68
CA LEU A 6 3.55 -5.83 5.41
C LEU A 6 2.42 -6.73 4.93
N VAL A 7 1.95 -6.52 3.70
CA VAL A 7 0.90 -7.31 3.07
C VAL A 7 1.48 -8.03 1.86
N ARG A 8 1.06 -9.27 1.66
CA ARG A 8 1.39 -10.07 0.49
C ARG A 8 0.11 -10.70 -0.06
N GLU A 9 -0.14 -10.44 -1.33
CA GLU A 9 -1.22 -11.05 -2.09
C GLU A 9 -0.64 -12.04 -3.08
N TRP A 10 -1.29 -13.20 -3.18
CA TRP A 10 -0.95 -14.26 -4.12
C TRP A 10 -2.14 -14.54 -5.04
N SER A 11 -1.90 -14.49 -6.34
CA SER A 11 -2.86 -14.86 -7.38
C SER A 11 -2.63 -16.32 -7.77
N PRO A 12 -3.54 -17.26 -7.42
CA PRO A 12 -3.37 -18.67 -7.77
C PRO A 12 -3.51 -18.93 -9.28
N GLN A 13 -4.24 -18.08 -10.02
CA GLN A 13 -4.45 -18.24 -11.46
C GLN A 13 -3.18 -17.95 -12.27
N THR A 14 -2.33 -17.04 -11.78
CA THR A 14 -1.13 -16.58 -12.51
C THR A 14 0.17 -16.82 -11.75
N ASN A 15 0.10 -17.44 -10.56
CA ASN A 15 1.18 -17.56 -9.58
C ASN A 15 1.87 -16.24 -9.19
N ASN A 16 1.26 -15.09 -9.51
CA ASN A 16 1.86 -13.79 -9.27
C ASN A 16 1.79 -13.43 -7.79
N LYS A 17 2.84 -12.76 -7.31
CA LYS A 17 2.94 -12.26 -5.93
C LYS A 17 3.11 -10.75 -5.93
N ARG A 18 2.24 -10.06 -5.20
CA ARG A 18 2.32 -8.63 -4.92
C ARG A 18 2.61 -8.44 -3.44
N THR A 19 3.55 -7.58 -3.11
CA THR A 19 3.91 -7.27 -1.73
C THR A 19 3.96 -5.76 -1.59
N TRP A 20 3.39 -5.23 -0.52
CA TRP A 20 3.40 -3.80 -0.22
C TRP A 20 3.39 -3.59 1.29
N HIS A 21 3.74 -2.38 1.71
CA HIS A 21 3.43 -1.92 3.06
C HIS A 21 2.19 -1.05 3.03
N GLU A 22 1.35 -1.15 4.04
CA GLU A 22 0.24 -0.23 4.23
C GLU A 22 0.18 0.28 5.67
N THR A 23 -0.33 1.49 5.82
CA THR A 23 -0.53 2.13 7.12
C THR A 23 -2.03 2.33 7.34
N LEU A 24 -2.51 1.94 8.51
CA LEU A 24 -3.93 1.99 8.87
C LEU A 24 -4.21 3.10 9.89
N ASP A 25 -5.41 3.66 9.84
CA ASP A 25 -5.94 4.50 10.91
C ASP A 25 -6.60 3.69 12.03
N GLN A 26 -7.13 4.39 13.05
CA GLN A 26 -7.81 3.76 14.19
C GLN A 26 -9.10 3.02 13.83
N SER A 27 -9.68 3.33 12.66
CA SER A 27 -10.85 2.67 12.12
C SER A 27 -10.50 1.54 11.15
N GLY A 28 -9.21 1.22 10.99
CA GLY A 28 -8.73 0.17 10.07
C GLY A 28 -8.71 0.59 8.59
N ASN A 29 -8.91 1.86 8.26
CA ASN A 29 -8.83 2.35 6.89
C ASN A 29 -7.38 2.56 6.46
N ILE A 30 -7.08 2.22 5.21
CA ILE A 30 -5.77 2.45 4.60
C ILE A 30 -5.57 3.96 4.36
N ARG A 31 -4.47 4.50 4.89
CA ARG A 31 -4.04 5.89 4.70
C ARG A 31 -2.81 6.03 3.85
N GLN A 32 -1.98 4.99 3.78
CA GLN A 32 -0.82 4.97 2.91
C GLN A 32 -0.57 3.57 2.36
N VAL A 33 -0.10 3.49 1.11
CA VAL A 33 0.38 2.26 0.47
C VAL A 33 1.74 2.51 -0.13
N ARG A 34 2.70 1.64 0.17
CA ARG A 34 4.04 1.61 -0.45
C ARG A 34 4.24 0.28 -1.15
N PRO A 35 4.06 0.22 -2.49
CA PRO A 35 4.34 -0.98 -3.27
C PRO A 35 5.81 -1.40 -3.18
N ASP A 36 6.08 -2.63 -3.58
CA ASP A 36 7.44 -3.06 -3.91
C ASP A 36 8.04 -2.17 -5.01
N THR A 37 9.34 -1.87 -4.90
CA THR A 37 10.02 -0.93 -5.79
C THR A 37 10.06 -1.40 -7.24
N LYS A 38 9.86 -2.70 -7.50
CA LYS A 38 9.70 -3.24 -8.86
C LYS A 38 8.51 -2.65 -9.62
N PHE A 39 7.52 -2.11 -8.91
CA PHE A 39 6.33 -1.49 -9.51
C PHE A 39 6.47 0.03 -9.69
N THR A 40 7.55 0.63 -9.19
CA THR A 40 7.75 2.09 -9.13
C THR A 40 9.09 2.51 -9.71
N GLY A 41 9.64 1.71 -10.63
CA GLY A 41 10.91 2.01 -11.31
C GLY A 41 12.12 2.04 -10.37
N GLY A 42 12.10 1.26 -9.29
CA GLY A 42 13.18 1.23 -8.28
C GLY A 42 13.01 2.25 -7.15
N ASN A 43 12.04 3.15 -7.23
CA ASN A 43 11.87 4.23 -6.25
C ASN A 43 10.94 3.84 -5.10
N LYS A 44 11.22 4.31 -3.89
CA LYS A 44 10.27 4.19 -2.78
C LYS A 44 9.18 5.23 -2.97
N VAL A 45 7.98 4.79 -3.30
CA VAL A 45 6.82 5.68 -3.49
C VAL A 45 5.71 5.32 -2.51
N HIS A 46 5.21 6.33 -1.82
CA HIS A 46 4.17 6.24 -0.80
C HIS A 46 2.92 6.96 -1.30
N TYR A 47 1.92 6.20 -1.74
CA TYR A 47 0.60 6.71 -2.10
C TYR A 47 -0.17 7.01 -0.81
N ARG A 48 -0.86 8.14 -0.76
CA ARG A 48 -1.61 8.60 0.42
C ARG A 48 -3.11 8.73 0.11
N PHE A 49 -3.93 8.47 1.12
CA PHE A 49 -5.38 8.50 1.01
C PHE A 49 -6.00 9.33 2.15
N ASP A 50 -7.01 10.13 1.83
CA ASP A 50 -7.80 10.89 2.82
C ASP A 50 -8.75 9.98 3.61
N ASN A 51 -9.53 10.59 4.51
CA ASN A 51 -10.47 9.88 5.36
C ASN A 51 -11.52 9.06 4.60
N ASN A 52 -11.89 9.52 3.41
CA ASN A 52 -12.90 8.95 2.53
C ASN A 52 -12.31 7.96 1.51
N ARG A 53 -11.03 7.58 1.66
CA ARG A 53 -10.28 6.69 0.76
C ARG A 53 -9.98 7.30 -0.61
N ASN A 54 -10.09 8.62 -0.75
CA ASN A 54 -9.66 9.30 -1.96
C ASN A 54 -8.14 9.45 -1.98
N TYR A 55 -7.53 9.26 -3.15
CA TYR A 55 -6.11 9.52 -3.33
C TYR A 55 -5.81 11.02 -3.23
N ILE A 56 -4.83 11.37 -2.39
CA ILE A 56 -4.42 12.77 -2.12
C ILE A 56 -2.96 13.05 -2.49
N GLY A 57 -2.33 12.17 -3.26
CA GLY A 57 -0.96 12.34 -3.74
C GLY A 57 0.02 11.32 -3.17
N GLN A 58 1.27 11.45 -3.62
CA GLN A 58 2.36 10.53 -3.30
C GLN A 58 3.65 11.28 -2.98
N TRP A 59 4.59 10.58 -2.35
CA TRP A 59 5.97 11.04 -2.13
C TRP A 59 6.96 9.88 -2.25
#